data_AF-A0A3S1AUQ5-F1
#
_entry.id   AF-A0A3S1AUQ5-F1
#
_cell.length_a   1.000
_cell.length_b   1.000
_cell.length_c   1.000
_cell.angle_alpha   90.00
_cell.angle_beta   90.00
_cell.angle_gamma   90.00
#
_symmetry.space_group_name_H-M   'P 1'
#
loop_
_entity.id
_entity.type
_entity.pdbx_description
1 polymer ?
#
loop_
_entity_poly.entity_id
_entity_poly.type
_entity_poly.pdbx_seq_one_letter_code
_entity_poly.pdbx_strand_id
1 'polypeptide(L)'
;MIEDFLQAFYIEAIKAFRRENELAENYSPRTKLQLAEYMAFTEQYAKRRINLPGGCNQQLIILRAQGFSRRQPQETTVDFEAALEGSRTEESEAYQRNSTVQQLRAQLVSQGNFDPAEDSERNRVVQELMSYLEAQGQKDCIDYLTLKLQDLSAPEIDHILGLTSRQRDYLQQRFKYHVEKFARTHNWQLVHQWLGAGIEQKLGLSSQQWDNFVSQLTEQQQQILQLKTALINDQVIAKTVKCTPKQLQKRWTQLLELAWTIRNGHAEAQAG
;
A
#
# COMPACT_ATOMS: atom_id res chain seq x y z
N MET A 1 -5.83 -8.02 23.35
CA MET A 1 -4.62 -8.51 24.05
C MET A 1 -4.87 -8.92 25.50
N ILE A 2 -5.15 -8.00 26.43
CA ILE A 2 -5.42 -8.35 27.84
C ILE A 2 -6.75 -9.09 27.97
N GLU A 3 -7.78 -8.67 27.23
CA GLU A 3 -9.08 -9.34 27.20
C GLU A 3 -8.98 -10.79 26.71
N ASP A 4 -8.20 -11.05 25.65
CA ASP A 4 -7.98 -12.40 25.12
C ASP A 4 -7.27 -13.31 26.15
N PHE A 5 -6.27 -12.76 26.84
CA PHE A 5 -5.59 -13.46 27.93
C PHE A 5 -6.57 -13.81 29.05
N LEU A 6 -7.36 -12.84 29.51
CA LEU A 6 -8.33 -13.03 30.58
C LEU A 6 -9.42 -14.03 30.16
N GLN A 7 -9.94 -13.96 28.94
CA GLN A 7 -10.95 -14.88 28.43
C GLN A 7 -10.41 -16.32 28.39
N ALA A 8 -9.20 -16.52 27.86
CA ALA A 8 -8.56 -17.84 27.88
C ALA A 8 -8.33 -18.34 29.31
N PHE A 9 -7.93 -17.46 30.23
CA PHE A 9 -7.73 -17.79 31.63
C PHE A 9 -9.04 -18.15 32.34
N TYR A 10 -10.13 -17.42 32.10
CA TYR A 10 -11.45 -17.76 32.65
C TYR A 10 -11.96 -19.11 32.12
N ILE A 11 -11.71 -19.44 30.85
CA ILE A 11 -12.04 -20.75 30.27
C ILE A 11 -11.23 -21.87 30.95
N GLU A 12 -9.95 -21.64 31.26
CA GLU A 12 -9.14 -22.57 32.04
C GLU A 12 -9.69 -22.72 33.48
N ALA A 13 -9.98 -21.59 34.14
CA ALA A 13 -10.47 -21.55 35.51
C ALA A 13 -11.84 -22.22 35.65
N ILE A 14 -12.78 -22.07 34.70
CA ILE A 14 -14.09 -22.74 34.78
C ILE A 14 -13.96 -24.25 34.58
N LYS A 15 -13.00 -24.72 33.77
CA LYS A 15 -12.70 -26.16 33.64
C LYS A 15 -12.13 -26.72 34.95
N ALA A 16 -11.25 -25.98 35.61
CA ALA A 16 -10.73 -26.35 36.93
C ALA A 16 -11.84 -26.34 37.99
N PHE A 17 -12.68 -25.31 38.01
CA PHE A 17 -13.82 -25.19 38.91
C PHE A 17 -14.78 -26.38 38.77
N ARG A 18 -15.14 -26.76 37.54
CA ARG A 18 -16.01 -27.91 37.28
C ARG A 18 -15.41 -29.22 37.80
N ARG A 19 -14.13 -29.45 37.52
CA ARG A 19 -13.43 -30.68 37.93
C ARG A 19 -13.28 -30.78 39.46
N GLU A 20 -12.98 -29.68 40.13
CA GLU A 20 -12.74 -29.68 41.58
C GLU A 20 -14.01 -29.71 42.42
N ASN A 21 -15.14 -29.26 41.85
CA ASN A 21 -16.45 -29.28 42.49
C ASN A 21 -17.39 -30.36 41.92
N GLU A 22 -16.86 -31.29 41.12
CA GLU A 22 -17.61 -32.41 40.51
C GLU A 22 -18.88 -31.97 39.74
N LEU A 23 -18.78 -30.84 39.03
CA LEU A 23 -19.89 -30.27 38.26
C LEU A 23 -19.93 -30.78 36.83
N ALA A 24 -21.12 -30.73 36.22
CA ALA A 24 -21.30 -31.12 34.82
C ALA A 24 -20.44 -30.29 33.86
N GLU A 25 -20.02 -30.88 32.74
CA GLU A 25 -19.17 -30.21 31.75
C GLU A 25 -19.79 -28.96 31.13
N ASN A 26 -21.12 -28.87 31.10
CA ASN A 26 -21.86 -27.72 30.58
C ASN A 26 -22.23 -26.69 31.66
N TYR A 27 -21.75 -26.86 32.90
CA TYR A 27 -22.06 -25.95 33.99
C TYR A 27 -21.56 -24.53 33.69
N SER A 28 -22.45 -23.54 33.80
CA SER A 28 -22.12 -22.12 33.80
C SER A 28 -22.83 -21.42 34.95
N PRO A 29 -22.21 -20.42 35.60
CA PRO A 29 -22.87 -19.65 36.65
C PRO A 29 -24.10 -18.91 36.10
N ARG A 30 -25.28 -19.16 36.65
CA ARG A 30 -26.54 -18.51 36.21
C ARG A 30 -27.10 -17.52 37.22
N THR A 31 -26.67 -17.63 38.47
CA THR A 31 -27.07 -16.72 39.56
C THR A 31 -25.89 -15.87 40.03
N LYS A 32 -26.17 -14.73 40.65
CA LYS A 32 -25.13 -13.86 41.24
C LYS A 32 -24.30 -14.58 42.30
N LEU A 33 -24.92 -15.49 43.05
CA LEU A 33 -24.23 -16.28 44.07
C LEU A 33 -23.22 -17.25 43.44
N GLN A 34 -23.65 -18.00 42.42
CA GLN A 34 -22.77 -18.91 41.66
C GLN A 34 -21.64 -18.14 40.96
N LEU A 35 -21.93 -16.93 40.46
CA LEU A 35 -20.91 -16.09 39.85
C LEU A 35 -19.88 -15.63 40.87
N ALA A 36 -20.31 -15.19 42.07
CA ALA A 36 -19.41 -14.79 43.14
C ALA A 36 -18.53 -15.95 43.61
N GLU A 37 -19.09 -17.15 43.75
CA GLU A 37 -18.35 -18.37 44.09
C GLU A 37 -17.30 -18.70 43.02
N TYR A 38 -17.68 -18.68 41.75
CA TYR A 38 -16.76 -18.88 40.64
C TYR A 38 -15.65 -17.82 40.59
N MET A 39 -15.98 -16.55 40.83
CA MET A 39 -14.99 -15.45 40.85
C MET A 39 -14.00 -15.61 42.01
N ALA A 40 -14.50 -15.94 43.22
CA ALA A 40 -13.65 -16.21 44.37
C ALA A 40 -12.72 -17.41 44.13
N PHE A 41 -13.25 -18.50 43.55
CA PHE A 41 -12.43 -19.63 43.15
C PHE A 41 -11.37 -19.23 42.12
N THR A 42 -11.75 -18.44 41.10
CA THR A 42 -10.84 -18.01 40.04
C THR A 42 -9.68 -17.18 40.60
N GLU A 43 -9.94 -16.32 41.58
CA GLU A 43 -8.90 -15.56 42.28
C GLU A 43 -7.91 -16.48 43.03
N GLN A 44 -8.44 -17.46 43.78
CA GLN A 44 -7.60 -18.43 44.47
C GLN A 44 -6.80 -19.28 43.49
N TYR A 45 -7.44 -19.73 42.41
CA TYR A 45 -6.82 -20.51 41.34
C TYR A 45 -5.68 -19.74 40.67
N ALA A 46 -5.86 -18.45 40.39
CA ALA A 46 -4.83 -17.57 39.84
C ALA A 46 -3.60 -17.45 40.74
N LYS A 47 -3.82 -17.38 42.07
CA LYS A 47 -2.77 -17.25 43.08
C LYS A 47 -2.06 -18.57 43.42
N ARG A 48 -2.54 -19.72 42.91
CA ARG A 48 -1.93 -21.03 43.17
C ARG A 48 -0.47 -21.06 42.72
N ARG A 49 0.37 -21.60 43.58
CA ARG A 49 1.80 -21.76 43.38
C ARG A 49 2.09 -23.05 42.62
N ILE A 50 2.80 -22.93 41.50
CA ILE A 50 3.24 -24.04 40.66
C ILE A 50 4.76 -24.17 40.80
N ASN A 51 5.20 -25.38 41.17
CA ASN A 51 6.61 -25.71 41.21
C ASN A 51 7.07 -26.08 39.80
N LEU A 52 8.07 -25.37 39.29
CA LEU A 52 8.65 -25.58 37.98
C LEU A 52 9.94 -26.42 38.09
N PRO A 53 10.35 -27.11 37.02
CA PRO A 53 11.65 -27.76 36.95
C PRO A 53 12.76 -26.74 37.23
N GLY A 54 13.67 -27.05 38.16
CA GLY A 54 14.71 -26.13 38.62
C GLY A 54 14.43 -25.43 39.96
N GLY A 55 13.37 -25.81 40.68
CA GLY A 55 13.11 -25.34 42.05
C GLY A 55 12.45 -23.96 42.13
N CYS A 56 12.11 -23.35 40.99
CA CYS A 56 11.39 -22.10 40.95
C CYS A 56 9.90 -22.33 41.27
N ASN A 57 9.33 -21.43 42.08
CA ASN A 57 7.92 -21.45 42.44
C ASN A 57 7.27 -20.15 41.97
N GLN A 58 6.22 -20.26 41.15
CA GLN A 58 5.56 -19.11 40.54
C GLN A 58 4.04 -19.24 40.60
N GLN A 59 3.33 -18.11 40.66
CA GLN A 59 1.88 -18.10 40.59
C GLN A 59 1.39 -18.49 39.20
N LEU A 60 0.31 -19.26 39.14
CA LEU A 60 -0.26 -19.77 37.90
C LEU A 60 -0.58 -18.67 36.89
N ILE A 61 -1.18 -17.56 37.34
CA ILE A 61 -1.50 -16.44 36.44
C ILE A 61 -0.26 -15.81 35.81
N ILE A 62 0.85 -15.70 36.55
CA ILE A 62 2.11 -15.17 36.03
C ILE A 62 2.70 -16.13 35.01
N LEU A 63 2.66 -17.45 35.30
CA LEU A 63 3.14 -18.48 34.37
C LEU A 63 2.35 -18.46 33.06
N ARG A 64 1.02 -18.30 33.15
CA ARG A 64 0.16 -18.18 31.97
C ARG A 64 0.39 -16.89 31.21
N ALA A 65 0.60 -15.76 31.90
CA ALA A 65 0.92 -14.48 31.27
C ALA A 65 2.26 -14.54 30.50
N GLN A 66 3.29 -15.16 31.07
CA GLN A 66 4.57 -15.39 30.39
C GLN A 66 4.39 -16.28 29.15
N GLY A 67 3.62 -17.36 29.26
CA GLY A 67 3.30 -18.22 28.12
C GLY A 67 2.51 -17.50 27.03
N PHE A 68 1.56 -16.65 27.42
CA PHE A 68 0.78 -15.83 26.50
C PHE A 68 1.67 -14.82 25.76
N SER A 69 2.53 -14.11 26.49
CA SER A 69 3.50 -13.16 25.91
C SER A 69 4.49 -13.84 24.97
N ARG A 70 4.99 -15.04 25.28
CA ARG A 70 5.88 -15.80 24.38
C ARG A 70 5.19 -16.33 23.10
N ARG A 71 3.86 -16.45 23.12
CA ARG A 71 3.06 -16.85 21.96
C ARG A 71 2.59 -15.67 21.12
N GLN A 72 2.69 -14.45 21.65
CA GLN A 72 2.55 -13.28 20.80
C GLN A 72 3.65 -13.33 19.74
N PRO A 73 3.36 -12.97 18.48
CA PRO A 73 4.39 -12.77 17.49
C PRO A 73 5.47 -11.88 18.10
N GLN A 74 6.75 -12.23 17.95
CA GLN A 74 7.80 -11.29 18.29
C GLN A 74 7.46 -9.99 17.58
N GLU A 75 7.31 -8.89 18.33
CA GLU A 75 7.13 -7.56 17.76
C GLU A 75 8.37 -7.28 16.93
N THR A 76 8.30 -7.70 15.67
CA THR A 76 9.28 -7.36 14.67
C THR A 76 8.90 -5.94 14.33
N THR A 77 9.73 -4.99 14.75
CA THR A 77 9.59 -3.61 14.30
C THR A 77 9.76 -3.64 12.78
N VAL A 78 8.64 -3.62 12.08
CA VAL A 78 8.63 -3.48 10.63
C VAL A 78 8.53 -2.01 10.36
N ASP A 79 9.55 -1.48 9.70
CA ASP A 79 9.49 -0.14 9.16
C ASP A 79 8.50 -0.17 7.99
N PHE A 80 7.32 0.41 8.22
CA PHE A 80 6.22 0.43 7.25
C PHE A 80 6.63 1.17 5.96
N GLU A 81 7.49 2.16 6.06
CA GLU A 81 7.96 2.96 4.92
C GLU A 81 8.96 2.15 4.11
N ALA A 82 9.94 1.52 4.78
CA ALA A 82 10.89 0.60 4.13
C ALA A 82 10.21 -0.66 3.56
N ALA A 83 9.10 -1.10 4.15
CA ALA A 83 8.28 -2.19 3.63
C ALA A 83 7.47 -1.77 2.39
N LEU A 84 7.23 -0.48 2.13
CA LEU A 84 6.48 -0.01 0.97
C LEU A 84 7.39 0.42 -0.18
N GLU A 85 8.57 0.96 0.12
CA GLU A 85 9.53 1.38 -0.91
C GLU A 85 10.14 0.19 -1.68
N GLY A 86 10.36 0.36 -2.99
CA GLY A 86 11.09 -0.62 -3.81
C GLY A 86 12.57 -0.65 -3.43
N SER A 87 13.16 -1.85 -3.35
CA SER A 87 14.54 -2.00 -2.87
C SER A 87 15.54 -1.30 -3.80
N ARG A 88 16.33 -0.38 -3.25
CA ARG A 88 17.41 0.31 -3.98
C ARG A 88 18.79 -0.30 -3.72
N THR A 89 18.92 -1.20 -2.74
CA THR A 89 20.18 -1.81 -2.28
C THR A 89 19.99 -3.30 -1.92
N GLU A 90 21.07 -4.08 -1.95
CA GLU A 90 21.05 -5.53 -1.65
C GLU A 90 20.59 -5.84 -0.21
N GLU A 91 20.89 -4.99 0.76
CA GLU A 91 20.37 -5.12 2.14
C GLU A 91 18.86 -4.88 2.22
N SER A 92 18.33 -3.93 1.43
CA SER A 92 16.89 -3.66 1.31
C SER A 92 16.17 -4.83 0.63
N GLU A 93 16.80 -5.49 -0.35
CA GLU A 93 16.28 -6.72 -0.95
C GLU A 93 16.20 -7.90 0.03
N ALA A 94 17.18 -8.01 0.95
CA ALA A 94 17.17 -9.05 1.99
C ALA A 94 16.06 -8.79 3.03
N TYR A 95 15.83 -7.53 3.38
CA TYR A 95 14.73 -7.11 4.26
C TYR A 95 13.35 -7.38 3.63
N GLN A 96 13.18 -7.13 2.34
CA GLN A 96 11.94 -7.42 1.60
C GLN A 96 11.66 -8.92 1.44
N ARG A 97 12.70 -9.75 1.48
CA ARG A 97 12.58 -11.22 1.47
C ARG A 97 12.17 -11.79 2.83
N ASN A 98 12.06 -10.98 3.87
CA ASN A 98 11.59 -11.43 5.18
C ASN A 98 10.11 -11.83 5.10
N SER A 99 9.79 -13.05 5.56
CA SER A 99 8.43 -13.61 5.53
C SER A 99 7.40 -12.73 6.21
N THR A 100 7.78 -12.01 7.26
CA THR A 100 6.89 -11.11 8.01
C THR A 100 6.55 -9.86 7.20
N VAL A 101 7.53 -9.30 6.46
CA VAL A 101 7.33 -8.15 5.55
C VAL A 101 6.43 -8.54 4.38
N GLN A 102 6.62 -9.75 3.83
CA GLN A 102 5.78 -10.28 2.76
C GLN A 102 4.33 -10.51 3.21
N GLN A 103 4.11 -11.04 4.42
CA GLN A 103 2.77 -11.24 4.99
C GLN A 103 2.06 -9.91 5.27
N LEU A 104 2.78 -8.90 5.78
CA LEU A 104 2.22 -7.56 5.97
C LEU A 104 1.82 -6.91 4.65
N ARG A 105 2.65 -7.02 3.60
CA ARG A 105 2.28 -6.56 2.25
C ARG A 105 1.01 -7.25 1.75
N ALA A 106 0.94 -8.57 1.85
CA ALA A 106 -0.23 -9.34 1.44
C ALA A 106 -1.49 -8.93 2.21
N GLN A 107 -1.38 -8.67 3.52
CA GLN A 107 -2.51 -8.22 4.33
C GLN A 107 -2.94 -6.79 4.00
N LEU A 108 -2.02 -5.86 3.78
CA LEU A 108 -2.33 -4.48 3.36
C LEU A 108 -3.06 -4.44 2.01
N VAL A 109 -2.65 -5.29 1.06
CA VAL A 109 -3.35 -5.46 -0.23
C VAL A 109 -4.73 -6.10 -0.02
N SER A 110 -4.89 -7.00 0.95
CA SER A 110 -6.20 -7.63 1.22
C SER A 110 -7.18 -6.76 2.02
N GLN A 111 -6.68 -5.81 2.81
CA GLN A 111 -7.47 -4.97 3.73
C GLN A 111 -7.70 -3.54 3.24
N GLY A 112 -7.08 -3.14 2.12
CA GLY A 112 -7.46 -1.93 1.43
C GLY A 112 -8.93 -2.04 1.05
N ASN A 113 -9.78 -1.15 1.56
CA ASN A 113 -11.08 -0.89 0.95
C ASN A 113 -10.81 -0.30 -0.45
N PHE A 114 -10.57 -1.15 -1.44
CA PHE A 114 -10.45 -0.76 -2.83
C PHE A 114 -11.83 -0.30 -3.30
N ASP A 115 -11.94 0.97 -3.71
CA ASP A 115 -13.11 1.44 -4.42
C ASP A 115 -13.17 0.67 -5.76
N PRO A 116 -14.26 -0.08 -6.06
CA PRO A 116 -14.41 -0.76 -7.34
C PRO A 116 -14.24 0.17 -8.56
N ALA A 117 -14.49 1.47 -8.38
CA ALA A 117 -14.24 2.48 -9.39
C ALA A 117 -12.74 2.68 -9.66
N GLU A 118 -11.90 2.75 -8.61
CA GLU A 118 -10.44 2.90 -8.74
C GLU A 118 -9.80 1.69 -9.44
N ASP A 119 -10.28 0.48 -9.14
CA ASP A 119 -9.84 -0.75 -9.83
C ASP A 119 -10.21 -0.75 -11.32
N SER A 120 -11.39 -0.22 -11.66
CA SER A 120 -11.81 -0.08 -13.05
C SER A 120 -10.93 0.91 -13.83
N GLU A 121 -10.54 2.03 -13.20
CA GLU A 121 -9.65 3.03 -13.79
C GLU A 121 -8.21 2.49 -13.93
N ARG A 122 -7.70 1.80 -12.91
CA ARG A 122 -6.40 1.11 -12.96
C ARG A 122 -6.36 0.12 -14.11
N ASN A 123 -7.35 -0.77 -14.22
CA ASN A 123 -7.41 -1.77 -15.27
C ASN A 123 -7.46 -1.13 -16.67
N ARG A 124 -8.17 -0.01 -16.82
CA ARG A 124 -8.22 0.76 -18.07
C ARG A 124 -6.86 1.36 -18.42
N VAL A 125 -6.14 1.95 -17.46
CA VAL A 125 -4.78 2.48 -17.67
C VAL A 125 -3.83 1.36 -18.12
N VAL A 126 -3.89 0.20 -17.45
CA VAL A 126 -3.03 -0.95 -17.77
C VAL A 126 -3.31 -1.47 -19.19
N GLN A 127 -4.57 -1.64 -19.57
CA GLN A 127 -4.94 -2.08 -20.92
C GLN A 127 -4.43 -1.12 -22.00
N GLU A 128 -4.65 0.18 -21.81
CA GLU A 128 -4.18 1.20 -22.75
C GLU A 128 -2.65 1.26 -22.85
N LEU A 129 -1.95 1.04 -21.73
CA LEU A 129 -0.48 0.96 -21.72
C LEU A 129 0.01 -0.29 -22.48
N MET A 130 -0.64 -1.45 -22.29
CA MET A 130 -0.31 -2.67 -23.04
C MET A 130 -0.53 -2.49 -24.55
N SER A 131 -1.66 -1.91 -24.95
CA SER A 131 -1.94 -1.61 -26.37
C SER A 131 -0.94 -0.61 -26.96
N TYR A 132 -0.52 0.40 -26.18
CA TYR A 132 0.54 1.32 -26.59
C TYR A 132 1.88 0.60 -26.80
N LEU A 133 2.30 -0.24 -25.85
CA LEU A 133 3.54 -1.00 -25.96
C LEU A 133 3.51 -1.96 -27.16
N GLU A 134 2.38 -2.58 -27.43
CA GLU A 134 2.17 -3.47 -28.58
C GLU A 134 2.30 -2.69 -29.90
N ALA A 135 1.66 -1.52 -30.00
CA ALA A 135 1.77 -0.65 -31.17
C ALA A 135 3.21 -0.13 -31.40
N GLN A 136 4.03 -0.04 -30.35
CA GLN A 136 5.45 0.31 -30.45
C GLN A 136 6.37 -0.92 -30.64
N GLY A 137 5.81 -2.12 -30.77
CA GLY A 137 6.56 -3.37 -30.95
C GLY A 137 7.36 -3.81 -29.74
N GLN A 138 7.01 -3.37 -28.53
CA GLN A 138 7.77 -3.60 -27.30
C GLN A 138 7.27 -4.82 -26.53
N LYS A 139 7.33 -6.01 -27.15
CA LYS A 139 6.81 -7.24 -26.55
C LYS A 139 7.46 -7.58 -25.20
N ASP A 140 8.79 -7.47 -25.11
CA ASP A 140 9.50 -7.75 -23.85
C ASP A 140 9.05 -6.83 -22.69
N CYS A 141 8.64 -5.59 -23.00
CA CYS A 141 8.10 -4.66 -22.01
C CYS A 141 6.68 -5.05 -21.55
N ILE A 142 5.89 -5.66 -22.42
CA ILE A 142 4.55 -6.19 -22.08
C ILE A 142 4.72 -7.42 -21.18
N ASP A 143 5.63 -8.32 -21.52
CA ASP A 143 5.93 -9.51 -20.72
C ASP A 143 6.43 -9.10 -19.33
N TYR A 144 7.36 -8.13 -19.28
CA TYR A 144 7.82 -7.53 -18.02
C TYR A 144 6.71 -6.90 -17.19
N LEU A 145 5.82 -6.10 -17.80
CA LEU A 145 4.69 -5.47 -17.11
C LEU A 145 3.72 -6.51 -16.57
N THR A 146 3.41 -7.56 -17.35
CA THR A 146 2.50 -8.63 -16.95
C THR A 146 3.02 -9.36 -15.71
N LEU A 147 4.31 -9.72 -15.70
CA LEU A 147 4.94 -10.36 -14.55
C LEU A 147 5.02 -9.42 -13.34
N LYS A 148 5.25 -8.11 -13.56
CA LYS A 148 5.23 -7.11 -12.49
C LYS A 148 3.85 -6.93 -11.86
N LEU A 149 2.77 -7.02 -12.64
CA LEU A 149 1.40 -6.94 -12.14
C LEU A 149 0.97 -8.18 -11.35
N GLN A 150 1.72 -9.29 -11.46
CA GLN A 150 1.56 -10.51 -10.66
C GLN A 150 2.39 -10.47 -9.36
N ASP A 151 2.94 -9.31 -8.99
CA ASP A 151 3.78 -9.08 -7.82
C ASP A 151 5.07 -9.93 -7.76
N LEU A 152 5.56 -10.39 -8.92
CA LEU A 152 6.84 -11.11 -8.99
C LEU A 152 8.02 -10.18 -8.72
N SER A 153 8.98 -10.68 -7.94
CA SER A 153 10.21 -9.97 -7.62
C SER A 153 11.12 -9.85 -8.84
N ALA A 154 12.02 -8.84 -8.85
CA ALA A 154 12.97 -8.67 -9.94
C ALA A 154 13.79 -9.94 -10.29
N PRO A 155 14.34 -10.71 -9.33
CA PRO A 155 15.07 -11.94 -9.65
C PRO A 155 14.17 -13.07 -10.21
N GLU A 156 12.91 -13.17 -9.79
CA GLU A 156 11.96 -14.14 -10.35
C GLU A 156 11.63 -13.79 -11.80
N ILE A 157 11.43 -12.50 -12.10
CA ILE A 157 11.21 -12.00 -13.44
C ILE A 157 12.43 -12.28 -14.33
N ASP A 158 13.64 -12.03 -13.83
CA ASP A 158 14.87 -12.32 -14.57
C ASP A 158 14.98 -13.81 -14.93
N HIS A 159 14.63 -14.69 -13.99
CA HIS A 159 14.67 -16.12 -14.21
C HIS A 159 13.65 -16.55 -15.27
N ILE A 160 12.41 -16.05 -15.19
CA ILE A 160 11.34 -16.36 -16.13
C ILE A 160 11.65 -15.83 -17.54
N LEU A 161 12.22 -14.64 -17.64
CA LEU A 161 12.57 -13.99 -18.91
C LEU A 161 13.96 -14.36 -19.43
N GLY A 162 14.74 -15.13 -18.67
CA GLY A 162 16.11 -15.53 -19.03
C GLY A 162 17.08 -14.35 -19.14
N LEU A 163 16.90 -13.30 -18.34
CA LEU A 163 17.67 -12.06 -18.43
C LEU A 163 18.94 -12.12 -17.58
N THR A 164 20.04 -11.61 -18.16
CA THR A 164 21.22 -11.22 -17.38
C THR A 164 20.98 -9.87 -16.69
N SER A 165 21.74 -9.54 -15.64
CA SER A 165 21.64 -8.24 -14.94
C SER A 165 21.72 -7.05 -15.91
N ARG A 166 22.59 -7.12 -16.93
CA ARG A 166 22.72 -6.07 -17.94
C ARG A 166 21.49 -5.93 -18.85
N GLN A 167 20.86 -7.06 -19.21
CA GLN A 167 19.65 -7.06 -20.04
C GLN A 167 18.44 -6.57 -19.25
N ARG A 168 18.36 -6.90 -17.94
CA ARG A 168 17.36 -6.36 -17.02
C ARG A 168 17.44 -4.84 -16.97
N ASP A 169 18.61 -4.27 -16.76
CA ASP A 169 18.79 -2.81 -16.70
C ASP A 169 18.33 -2.13 -17.99
N TYR A 170 18.72 -2.69 -19.14
CA TYR A 170 18.29 -2.18 -20.44
C TYR A 170 16.77 -2.25 -20.62
N LEU A 171 16.16 -3.38 -20.24
CA LEU A 171 14.71 -3.57 -20.31
C LEU A 171 13.97 -2.58 -19.40
N GLN A 172 14.44 -2.36 -18.18
CA GLN A 172 13.87 -1.42 -17.23
C GLN A 172 13.98 0.03 -17.71
N GLN A 173 15.12 0.42 -18.27
CA GLN A 173 15.31 1.76 -18.86
C GLN A 173 14.36 1.98 -20.04
N ARG A 174 14.26 1.00 -20.94
CA ARG A 174 13.35 1.06 -22.09
C ARG A 174 11.89 1.11 -21.64
N PHE A 175 11.51 0.28 -20.67
CA PHE A 175 10.17 0.30 -20.08
C PHE A 175 9.86 1.66 -19.46
N LYS A 176 10.77 2.22 -18.65
CA LYS A 176 10.64 3.56 -18.05
C LYS A 176 10.40 4.63 -19.11
N TYR A 177 11.20 4.65 -20.18
CA TYR A 177 11.02 5.59 -21.29
C TYR A 177 9.61 5.52 -21.90
N HIS A 178 9.10 4.31 -22.13
CA HIS A 178 7.78 4.12 -22.72
C HIS A 178 6.64 4.52 -21.77
N VAL A 179 6.76 4.21 -20.48
CA VAL A 179 5.78 4.63 -19.47
C VAL A 179 5.73 6.15 -19.35
N GLU A 180 6.90 6.82 -19.28
CA GLU A 180 6.96 8.28 -19.24
C GLU A 180 6.35 8.92 -20.49
N LYS A 181 6.65 8.37 -21.68
CA LYS A 181 6.09 8.85 -22.95
C LYS A 181 4.58 8.63 -23.04
N PHE A 182 4.08 7.49 -22.58
CA PHE A 182 2.65 7.20 -22.49
C PHE A 182 1.93 8.19 -21.58
N ALA A 183 2.47 8.41 -20.38
CA ALA A 183 1.90 9.29 -19.37
C ALA A 183 1.92 10.78 -19.76
N ARG A 184 2.90 11.23 -20.57
CA ARG A 184 3.06 12.66 -20.93
C ARG A 184 2.46 13.04 -22.28
N THR A 185 2.47 12.13 -23.26
CA THR A 185 2.18 12.48 -24.67
C THR A 185 0.96 11.77 -25.24
N HIS A 186 0.73 10.50 -24.91
CA HIS A 186 -0.31 9.71 -25.55
C HIS A 186 -1.63 9.74 -24.78
N ASN A 187 -1.63 9.31 -23.52
CA ASN A 187 -2.84 9.10 -22.71
C ASN A 187 -2.75 9.83 -21.36
N TRP A 188 -2.22 11.06 -21.38
CA TRP A 188 -2.02 11.85 -20.15
C TRP A 188 -3.32 12.07 -19.37
N GLN A 189 -4.46 12.25 -20.05
CA GLN A 189 -5.76 12.47 -19.41
C GLN A 189 -6.16 11.27 -18.55
N LEU A 190 -6.02 10.07 -19.10
CA LEU A 190 -6.37 8.83 -18.43
C LEU A 190 -5.47 8.58 -17.21
N VAL A 191 -4.16 8.79 -17.37
CA VAL A 191 -3.19 8.63 -16.27
C VAL A 191 -3.42 9.69 -15.18
N HIS A 192 -3.69 10.93 -15.56
CA HIS A 192 -3.98 11.99 -14.59
C HIS A 192 -5.32 11.80 -13.88
N GLN A 193 -6.34 11.31 -14.58
CA GLN A 193 -7.62 10.96 -13.96
C GLN A 193 -7.43 9.88 -12.90
N TRP A 194 -6.75 8.78 -13.26
CA TRP A 194 -6.45 7.69 -12.32
C TRP A 194 -5.62 8.14 -11.11
N LEU A 195 -4.70 9.08 -11.31
CA LEU A 195 -3.86 9.64 -10.22
C LEU A 195 -4.59 10.68 -9.35
N GLY A 196 -5.88 10.94 -9.56
CA GLY A 196 -6.57 12.03 -8.86
C GLY A 196 -5.93 13.41 -9.15
N ALA A 197 -5.36 13.55 -10.34
CA ALA A 197 -4.62 14.71 -10.81
C ALA A 197 -5.23 15.29 -12.09
N GLY A 198 -6.54 15.14 -12.25
CA GLY A 198 -7.30 15.76 -13.32
C GLY A 198 -7.30 17.29 -13.22
N ILE A 199 -7.65 17.96 -14.33
CA ILE A 199 -7.79 19.43 -14.35
C ILE A 199 -8.81 19.90 -13.30
N GLU A 200 -9.90 19.15 -13.12
CA GLU A 200 -10.96 19.44 -12.15
C GLU A 200 -10.45 19.42 -10.69
N GLN A 201 -9.40 18.64 -10.43
CA GLN A 201 -8.75 18.50 -9.14
C GLN A 201 -7.45 19.31 -9.06
N LYS A 202 -7.39 20.45 -9.78
CA LYS A 202 -6.21 21.34 -9.80
C LYS A 202 -4.91 20.62 -10.20
N LEU A 203 -5.00 19.62 -11.08
CA LEU A 203 -3.87 18.78 -11.49
C LEU A 203 -3.19 18.03 -10.32
N GLY A 204 -3.91 17.82 -9.22
CA GLY A 204 -3.39 17.20 -8.00
C GLY A 204 -2.47 18.12 -7.17
N LEU A 205 -2.54 19.44 -7.40
CA LEU A 205 -1.81 20.45 -6.63
C LEU A 205 -2.65 20.92 -5.42
N SER A 206 -1.99 21.18 -4.29
CA SER A 206 -2.63 21.90 -3.18
C SER A 206 -2.99 23.34 -3.60
N SER A 207 -3.88 24.01 -2.87
CA SER A 207 -4.29 25.39 -3.22
C SER A 207 -3.11 26.35 -3.32
N GLN A 208 -2.13 26.26 -2.42
CA GLN A 208 -0.92 27.10 -2.47
C GLN A 208 -0.03 26.77 -3.67
N GLN A 209 0.13 25.49 -4.00
CA GLN A 209 0.89 25.05 -5.18
C GLN A 209 0.18 25.44 -6.48
N TRP A 210 -1.15 25.42 -6.49
CA TRP A 210 -1.97 25.84 -7.63
C TRP A 210 -1.82 27.33 -7.90
N ASP A 211 -1.86 28.18 -6.87
CA ASP A 211 -1.67 29.61 -7.03
C ASP A 211 -0.25 29.93 -7.56
N ASN A 212 0.76 29.24 -7.02
CA ASN A 212 2.14 29.33 -7.55
C ASN A 212 2.21 28.89 -9.02
N PHE A 213 1.64 27.72 -9.35
CA PHE A 213 1.56 27.22 -10.72
C PHE A 213 0.93 28.24 -11.67
N VAL A 214 -0.25 28.76 -11.34
CA VAL A 214 -0.99 29.73 -12.17
C VAL A 214 -0.19 31.03 -12.33
N SER A 215 0.50 31.49 -11.28
CA SER A 215 1.34 32.71 -11.34
C SER A 215 2.57 32.58 -12.26
N GLN A 216 3.06 31.35 -12.47
CA GLN A 216 4.20 31.09 -13.37
C GLN A 216 3.78 30.95 -14.84
N LEU A 217 2.47 30.88 -15.13
CA LEU A 217 1.97 30.71 -16.47
C LEU A 217 1.95 32.03 -17.25
N THR A 218 2.36 31.96 -18.51
CA THR A 218 2.14 33.05 -19.47
C THR A 218 0.64 33.25 -19.75
N GLU A 219 0.23 34.44 -20.20
CA GLU A 219 -1.17 34.72 -20.54
C GLU A 219 -1.76 33.70 -21.53
N GLN A 220 -0.97 33.28 -22.54
CA GLN A 220 -1.39 32.26 -23.50
C GLN A 220 -1.58 30.89 -22.84
N GLN A 221 -0.74 30.53 -21.87
CA GLN A 221 -0.86 29.28 -21.12
C GLN A 221 -2.05 29.29 -20.17
N GLN A 222 -2.32 30.41 -19.50
CA GLN A 222 -3.51 30.60 -18.68
C GLN A 222 -4.78 30.49 -19.53
N GLN A 223 -4.78 31.07 -20.73
CA GLN A 223 -5.90 30.95 -21.67
C GLN A 223 -6.12 29.50 -22.12
N ILE A 224 -5.05 28.75 -22.43
CA ILE A 224 -5.15 27.31 -22.74
C ILE A 224 -5.73 26.55 -21.54
N LEU A 225 -5.25 26.81 -20.33
CA LEU A 225 -5.71 26.17 -19.10
C LEU A 225 -7.21 26.40 -18.89
N GLN A 226 -7.68 27.66 -18.97
CA GLN A 226 -9.08 28.02 -18.82
C GLN A 226 -9.98 27.33 -19.85
N LEU A 227 -9.56 27.32 -21.13
CA LEU A 227 -10.34 26.69 -22.20
C LEU A 227 -10.40 25.16 -22.05
N LYS A 228 -9.32 24.53 -21.56
CA LYS A 228 -9.28 23.10 -21.24
C LYS A 228 -10.16 22.75 -20.03
N THR A 229 -10.18 23.60 -18.99
CA THR A 229 -11.09 23.46 -17.84
C THR A 229 -12.55 23.58 -18.27
N ALA A 230 -12.85 24.43 -19.25
CA ALA A 230 -14.18 24.55 -19.85
C ALA A 230 -14.55 23.41 -20.81
N LEU A 231 -13.73 22.35 -20.91
CA LEU A 231 -13.93 21.18 -21.77
C LEU A 231 -14.09 21.52 -23.26
N ILE A 232 -13.46 22.61 -23.71
CA ILE A 232 -13.50 23.03 -25.11
C ILE A 232 -12.56 22.14 -25.94
N ASN A 233 -13.01 21.78 -27.15
CA ASN A 233 -12.25 20.92 -28.07
C ASN A 233 -10.93 21.59 -28.53
N ASP A 234 -9.85 20.81 -28.58
CA ASP A 234 -8.50 21.22 -28.99
C ASP A 234 -8.45 21.96 -30.32
N GLN A 235 -9.30 21.61 -31.29
CA GLN A 235 -9.37 22.33 -32.57
C GLN A 235 -9.85 23.77 -32.41
N VAL A 236 -10.79 24.01 -31.49
CA VAL A 236 -11.32 25.34 -31.17
C VAL A 236 -10.28 26.11 -30.36
N ILE A 237 -9.65 25.47 -29.37
CA ILE A 237 -8.57 26.07 -28.57
C ILE A 237 -7.42 26.51 -29.47
N ALA A 238 -6.98 25.67 -30.40
CA ALA A 238 -5.90 25.97 -31.34
C ALA A 238 -6.21 27.22 -32.18
N LYS A 239 -7.47 27.36 -32.65
CA LYS A 239 -7.93 28.54 -33.38
C LYS A 239 -7.95 29.79 -32.49
N THR A 240 -8.48 29.69 -31.28
CA THR A 240 -8.60 30.81 -30.33
C THR A 240 -7.23 31.34 -29.89
N VAL A 241 -6.29 30.43 -29.62
CA VAL A 241 -4.92 30.75 -29.18
C VAL A 241 -3.98 31.01 -30.38
N LYS A 242 -4.49 30.92 -31.61
CA LYS A 242 -3.76 31.12 -32.87
C LYS A 242 -2.51 30.26 -32.97
N CYS A 243 -2.61 28.98 -32.60
CA CYS A 243 -1.53 28.00 -32.69
C CYS A 243 -1.95 26.76 -33.48
N THR A 244 -0.97 26.01 -33.98
CA THR A 244 -1.27 24.72 -34.64
C THR A 244 -1.62 23.65 -33.60
N PRO A 245 -2.36 22.59 -33.95
CA PRO A 245 -2.67 21.50 -33.02
C PRO A 245 -1.42 20.87 -32.37
N LYS A 246 -0.32 20.75 -33.13
CA LYS A 246 0.97 20.28 -32.61
C LYS A 246 1.59 21.24 -31.59
N GLN A 247 1.49 22.55 -31.82
CA GLN A 247 1.97 23.55 -30.86
C GLN A 247 1.10 23.59 -29.60
N LEU A 248 -0.22 23.44 -29.74
CA LEU A 248 -1.14 23.32 -28.61
C LEU A 248 -0.77 22.10 -27.76
N GLN A 249 -0.58 20.93 -28.38
CA GLN A 249 -0.15 19.72 -27.68
C GLN A 249 1.18 19.93 -26.96
N LYS A 250 2.20 20.51 -27.62
CA LYS A 250 3.49 20.80 -27.00
C LYS A 250 3.37 21.72 -25.79
N ARG A 251 2.61 22.81 -25.91
CA ARG A 251 2.38 23.77 -24.81
C ARG A 251 1.60 23.16 -23.67
N TRP A 252 0.64 22.30 -23.99
CA TRP A 252 -0.13 21.58 -23.00
C TRP A 252 0.73 20.56 -22.24
N THR A 253 1.57 19.80 -22.93
CA THR A 253 2.55 18.92 -22.27
C THR A 253 3.45 19.72 -21.34
N GLN A 254 4.00 20.87 -21.78
CA GLN A 254 4.81 21.74 -20.92
C GLN A 254 4.07 22.21 -19.64
N LEU A 255 2.77 22.50 -19.74
CA LEU A 255 1.94 22.84 -18.58
C LEU A 255 1.83 21.68 -17.59
N LEU A 256 1.57 20.47 -18.09
CA LEU A 256 1.50 19.27 -17.26
C LEU A 256 2.86 18.96 -16.62
N GLU A 257 3.96 19.17 -17.34
CA GLU A 257 5.32 18.98 -16.80
C GLU A 257 5.64 19.97 -15.69
N LEU A 258 5.21 21.24 -15.84
CA LEU A 258 5.36 22.23 -14.79
C LEU A 258 4.53 21.86 -13.55
N ALA A 259 3.26 21.47 -13.73
CA ALA A 259 2.41 21.01 -12.63
C ALA A 259 2.99 19.77 -11.94
N TRP A 260 3.47 18.79 -12.71
CA TRP A 260 4.14 17.60 -12.20
C TRP A 260 5.40 17.95 -11.40
N THR A 261 6.21 18.89 -11.91
CA THR A 261 7.43 19.37 -11.23
C THR A 261 7.09 20.08 -9.92
N ILE A 262 6.03 20.90 -9.86
CA ILE A 262 5.63 21.56 -8.61
C ILE A 262 5.08 20.54 -7.59
N ARG A 263 4.32 19.55 -8.07
CA ARG A 263 3.76 18.49 -7.24
C ARG A 263 4.83 17.61 -6.62
N ASN A 264 5.82 17.19 -7.41
CA ASN A 264 6.82 16.20 -7.00
C ASN A 264 8.19 16.81 -6.66
N GLY A 265 8.46 18.06 -7.04
CA GLY A 265 9.75 18.73 -6.81
C GLY A 265 10.02 19.09 -5.35
N HIS A 266 9.01 19.04 -4.48
CA HIS A 266 9.23 19.09 -3.03
C HIS A 266 9.88 17.81 -2.48
N ALA A 267 9.82 16.68 -3.19
CA ALA A 267 10.38 15.41 -2.73
C ALA A 267 11.92 15.35 -2.86
N GLU A 268 12.53 16.08 -3.79
CA GLU A 268 13.99 16.09 -3.97
C GLU A 268 14.71 16.99 -2.96
N ALA A 269 14.05 18.00 -2.40
CA ALA A 269 14.65 18.94 -1.45
C ALA A 269 14.70 18.43 0.00
N GLN A 270 14.00 17.33 0.33
CA GLN A 270 14.00 16.71 1.66
C GLN A 270 14.83 15.41 1.74
N ALA A 271 15.40 14.96 0.62
CA ALA A 271 16.24 13.76 0.53
C ALA A 271 17.74 14.07 0.41
N GLY A 272 18.16 15.29 0.74
CA GLY A 272 19.55 15.75 0.75
C GLY A 272 20.09 15.99 2.15
#